data_AF-A0A9W6Q8A8-F1
#
_entry.id   AF-A0A9W6Q8A8-F1
#
_cell.length_a   1.000
_cell.length_b   1.000
_cell.length_c   1.000
_cell.angle_alpha   90.00
_cell.angle_beta   90.00
_cell.angle_gamma   90.00
#
_symmetry.space_group_name_H-M   'P 1'
#
loop_
_entity.id
_entity.type
_entity.pdbx_description
1 polymer ?
#
loop_
_entity_poly.entity_id
_entity_poly.type
_entity_poly.pdbx_seq_one_letter_code
_entity_poly.pdbx_strand_id
1 'polypeptide(L)'
;MSDEEEPAAVADRVDRAGRADRVDRAGRADRADRPGGGGLPEAGPTVPELQRRLAEFAAVRQWQQYHTPKNLASALTVEAGELLEVFQWLTPEQAADVMSDADSAHRVRDEVADVLAYLLQLCTVLEVDPLQALAEKIERNESRFPAP
;
A
#
# COMPACT_ATOMS: atom_id res chain seq x y z
N MET A 1 -49.27 14.10 16.82
CA MET A 1 -48.86 13.61 15.49
C MET A 1 -48.24 14.81 14.82
N SER A 2 -46.93 14.91 14.99
CA SER A 2 -46.13 16.05 14.55
C SER A 2 -45.11 15.48 13.58
N ASP A 3 -45.37 15.76 12.32
CA ASP A 3 -44.43 16.21 11.29
C ASP A 3 -43.09 15.44 11.17
N GLU A 4 -43.07 14.52 10.22
CA GLU A 4 -41.87 14.03 9.54
C GLU A 4 -41.33 15.14 8.63
N GLU A 5 -40.20 15.74 9.00
CA GLU A 5 -39.38 16.57 8.11
C GLU A 5 -38.22 15.73 7.55
N GLU A 6 -38.29 15.44 6.26
CA GLU A 6 -37.17 14.96 5.44
C GLU A 6 -36.52 16.19 4.77
N PRO A 7 -35.18 16.36 4.80
CA PRO A 7 -34.52 17.28 3.88
C PRO A 7 -33.73 16.51 2.82
N ALA A 8 -34.26 16.56 1.60
CA ALA A 8 -33.51 16.39 0.37
C ALA A 8 -32.64 17.62 0.07
N ALA A 9 -31.57 17.39 -0.68
CA ALA A 9 -30.71 18.34 -1.40
C ALA A 9 -29.54 18.99 -0.63
N VAL A 10 -28.32 18.57 -0.97
CA VAL A 10 -27.28 19.45 -1.55
C VAL A 10 -26.41 18.57 -2.46
N ALA A 11 -26.76 18.57 -3.74
CA ALA A 11 -25.85 18.30 -4.84
C ALA A 11 -25.63 19.64 -5.53
N ASP A 12 -24.37 20.01 -5.76
CA ASP A 12 -23.86 20.82 -6.87
C ASP A 12 -22.65 21.67 -6.43
N ARG A 13 -21.44 21.17 -6.74
CA ARG A 13 -20.32 22.04 -7.15
C ARG A 13 -19.19 21.25 -7.81
N VAL A 14 -19.43 20.85 -9.06
CA VAL A 14 -18.34 20.51 -9.99
C VAL A 14 -18.45 21.50 -11.15
N ASP A 15 -17.58 22.51 -11.19
CA ASP A 15 -16.92 22.94 -12.43
C ASP A 15 -16.00 24.15 -12.23
N ARG A 16 -14.71 23.98 -12.55
CA ARG A 16 -14.03 24.78 -13.59
C ARG A 16 -12.59 24.30 -13.78
N ALA A 17 -12.44 23.40 -14.74
CA ALA A 17 -11.18 23.12 -15.40
C ALA A 17 -10.72 24.34 -16.24
N GLY A 18 -9.50 24.81 -15.97
CA GLY A 18 -8.79 25.82 -16.74
C GLY A 18 -7.99 25.20 -17.89
N ARG A 19 -8.64 25.20 -19.06
CA ARG A 19 -8.13 25.20 -20.44
C ARG A 19 -6.62 25.44 -20.67
N ALA A 20 -5.99 24.39 -21.22
CA ALA A 20 -5.14 24.32 -22.41
C ALA A 20 -4.27 25.54 -22.85
N ASP A 21 -2.96 25.31 -22.84
CA ASP A 21 -1.93 25.82 -23.76
C ASP A 21 -0.92 24.67 -23.95
N ARG A 22 -0.20 24.43 -25.04
CA ARG A 22 -0.20 24.82 -26.44
C ARG A 22 0.93 23.96 -27.03
N VAL A 23 0.63 23.19 -28.07
CA VAL A 23 1.59 22.29 -28.73
C VAL A 23 2.54 23.11 -29.59
N ASP A 24 3.84 23.07 -29.31
CA ASP A 24 4.88 23.49 -30.26
C ASP A 24 5.79 22.31 -30.62
N ARG A 25 5.70 21.92 -31.89
CA ARG A 25 6.63 21.02 -32.59
C ARG A 25 7.84 21.81 -33.06
N ALA A 26 9.04 21.44 -32.62
CA ALA A 26 10.27 21.61 -33.37
C ALA A 26 11.38 20.70 -32.81
N GLY A 27 12.13 20.03 -33.69
CA GLY A 27 13.44 19.45 -33.32
C GLY A 27 13.61 17.94 -33.49
N ARG A 28 13.52 17.44 -34.73
CA ARG A 28 14.06 16.13 -35.14
C ARG A 28 15.51 16.31 -35.57
N ALA A 29 16.46 15.85 -34.74
CA ALA A 29 17.83 15.40 -35.02
C ALA A 29 18.55 15.46 -33.66
N ASP A 30 18.98 14.36 -33.05
CA ASP A 30 20.16 13.64 -33.51
C ASP A 30 20.14 12.21 -32.94
N ARG A 31 20.25 11.22 -33.83
CA ARG A 31 20.48 9.82 -33.46
C ARG A 31 21.97 9.60 -33.53
N ALA A 32 22.63 9.61 -32.37
CA ALA A 32 23.96 9.05 -32.21
C ALA A 32 23.91 7.98 -31.11
N ASP A 33 23.90 6.74 -31.59
CA ASP A 33 24.63 5.59 -31.03
C ASP A 33 24.88 5.61 -29.51
N ARG A 34 24.02 4.93 -28.76
CA ARG A 34 24.41 4.37 -27.45
C ARG A 34 24.33 2.85 -27.55
N PRO A 35 25.36 2.12 -27.10
CA PRO A 35 25.35 0.68 -27.11
C PRO A 35 24.24 0.20 -26.18
N GLY A 36 23.36 -0.64 -26.73
CA GLY A 36 22.28 -1.30 -26.00
C GLY A 36 22.84 -2.25 -24.94
N GLY A 37 23.03 -1.72 -23.74
CA GLY A 37 22.96 -2.52 -22.53
C GLY A 37 21.49 -2.78 -22.24
N GLY A 38 20.98 -3.93 -22.71
CA GLY A 38 19.70 -4.47 -22.27
C GLY A 38 19.78 -4.84 -20.80
N GLY A 39 19.70 -3.84 -19.92
CA GLY A 39 19.38 -4.07 -18.51
C GLY A 39 17.96 -4.61 -18.45
N LEU A 40 17.81 -5.82 -17.93
CA LEU A 40 16.51 -6.28 -17.42
C LEU A 40 15.92 -5.15 -16.55
N PRO A 41 14.61 -4.90 -16.60
CA PRO A 41 13.99 -3.93 -15.70
C PRO A 41 14.46 -4.25 -14.28
N GLU A 42 14.99 -3.26 -13.56
CA GLU A 42 15.50 -3.47 -12.20
C GLU A 42 14.37 -4.13 -11.39
N ALA A 43 14.62 -5.35 -10.93
CA ALA A 43 13.67 -6.05 -10.08
C ALA A 43 13.45 -5.18 -8.83
N GLY A 44 12.19 -4.98 -8.45
CA GLY A 44 11.85 -4.23 -7.23
C GLY A 44 12.50 -4.84 -5.97
N PRO A 45 12.48 -4.13 -4.84
CA PRO A 45 13.13 -4.59 -3.62
C PRO A 45 12.56 -5.93 -3.17
N THR A 46 13.44 -6.82 -2.68
CA THR A 46 13.03 -8.10 -2.10
C THR A 46 12.58 -7.90 -0.64
N VAL A 47 11.81 -8.83 -0.10
CA VAL A 47 11.39 -8.79 1.31
C VAL A 47 12.59 -8.75 2.28
N PRO A 48 13.64 -9.59 2.10
CA PRO A 48 14.84 -9.48 2.94
C PRO A 48 15.53 -8.12 2.85
N GLU A 49 15.55 -7.50 1.66
CA GLU A 49 16.12 -6.16 1.47
C GLU A 49 15.31 -5.09 2.22
N LEU A 50 13.97 -5.21 2.23
CA LEU A 50 13.11 -4.32 3.01
C LEU A 50 13.28 -4.52 4.53
N GLN A 51 13.38 -5.77 5.00
CA GLN A 51 13.67 -6.06 6.41
C GLN A 51 14.99 -5.44 6.86
N ARG A 52 16.05 -5.58 6.05
CA ARG A 52 17.36 -4.96 6.31
C ARG A 52 17.25 -3.43 6.41
N ARG A 53 16.58 -2.79 5.45
CA ARG A 53 16.37 -1.34 5.45
C ARG A 53 15.59 -0.85 6.67
N LEU A 54 14.56 -1.58 7.10
CA LEU A 54 13.79 -1.27 8.32
C LEU A 54 14.65 -1.42 9.58
N ALA A 55 15.44 -2.49 9.68
CA ALA A 55 16.34 -2.71 10.81
C ALA A 55 17.40 -1.60 10.92
N GLU A 56 17.98 -1.18 9.79
CA GLU A 56 18.93 -0.06 9.71
C GLU A 56 18.28 1.26 10.11
N PHE A 57 17.07 1.54 9.61
CA PHE A 57 16.29 2.73 9.96
C PHE A 57 16.03 2.83 11.46
N ALA A 58 15.69 1.71 12.10
CA ALA A 58 15.47 1.63 13.54
C ALA A 58 16.77 1.72 14.35
N ALA A 59 17.86 1.13 13.85
CA ALA A 59 19.16 1.14 14.52
C ALA A 59 19.74 2.56 14.64
N VAL A 60 19.70 3.35 13.56
CA VAL A 60 20.21 4.74 13.57
C VAL A 60 19.41 5.66 14.51
N ARG A 61 18.16 5.27 14.85
CA ARG A 61 17.29 5.97 15.79
C ARG A 61 17.29 5.38 17.20
N GLN A 62 18.04 4.30 17.43
CA GLN A 62 18.03 3.54 18.68
C GLN A 62 16.63 3.07 19.09
N TRP A 63 15.79 2.74 18.12
CA TRP A 63 14.40 2.30 18.35
C TRP A 63 14.26 0.82 18.68
N GLN A 64 15.33 0.04 18.51
CA GLN A 64 15.33 -1.41 18.81
C GLN A 64 14.85 -1.73 20.24
N GLN A 65 15.07 -0.83 21.21
CA GLN A 65 14.57 -0.97 22.59
C GLN A 65 13.03 -0.98 22.71
N TYR A 66 12.32 -0.39 21.73
CA TYR A 66 10.86 -0.35 21.69
C TYR A 66 10.26 -1.49 20.87
N HIS A 67 11.09 -2.19 20.07
CA HIS A 67 10.69 -3.27 19.15
C HIS A 67 10.52 -4.61 19.87
N THR A 68 9.81 -4.61 21.00
CA THR A 68 9.40 -5.87 21.63
C THR A 68 8.33 -6.55 20.77
N PRO A 69 8.22 -7.90 20.75
CA PRO A 69 7.18 -8.59 20.00
C PRO A 69 5.77 -8.08 20.30
N LYS A 70 5.49 -7.77 21.57
CA LYS A 70 4.20 -7.20 21.99
C LYS A 70 3.95 -5.84 21.34
N ASN A 71 4.91 -4.92 21.40
CA ASN A 71 4.73 -3.58 20.86
C ASN A 71 4.56 -3.61 19.34
N LEU A 72 5.35 -4.43 18.64
CA LEU A 72 5.25 -4.57 17.19
C LEU A 72 3.92 -5.19 16.76
N ALA A 73 3.45 -6.22 17.47
CA ALA A 73 2.12 -6.80 17.20
C ALA A 73 0.97 -5.79 17.48
N SER A 74 1.11 -4.97 18.51
CA SER A 74 0.16 -3.89 18.79
C SER A 74 0.19 -2.82 17.69
N ALA A 75 1.36 -2.36 17.26
CA ALA A 75 1.50 -1.40 16.17
C ALA A 75 0.92 -1.94 14.86
N LEU A 76 1.25 -3.18 14.49
CA LEU A 76 0.66 -3.88 13.34
C LEU A 76 -0.87 -3.87 13.37
N THR A 77 -1.47 -4.04 14.55
CA THR A 77 -2.93 -4.03 14.71
C THR A 77 -3.51 -2.62 14.53
N VAL A 78 -2.79 -1.59 14.97
CA VAL A 78 -3.18 -0.18 14.76
C VAL A 78 -3.20 0.13 13.27
N GLU A 79 -2.13 -0.16 12.52
CA GLU A 79 -2.08 0.14 11.08
C GLU A 79 -3.08 -0.68 10.27
N ALA A 80 -3.36 -1.92 10.69
CA ALA A 80 -4.44 -2.70 10.08
C ALA A 80 -5.83 -2.07 10.35
N GLY A 81 -5.98 -1.40 11.48
CA GLY A 81 -7.14 -0.56 11.80
C GLY A 81 -7.21 0.67 10.89
N GLU A 82 -6.11 1.41 10.75
CA GLU A 82 -6.04 2.59 9.86
C GLU A 82 -6.36 2.23 8.40
N LEU A 83 -5.87 1.07 7.92
CA LEU A 83 -6.26 0.52 6.62
C LEU A 83 -7.77 0.28 6.54
N LEU A 84 -8.37 -0.35 7.57
CA LEU A 84 -9.81 -0.60 7.63
C LEU A 84 -10.62 0.71 7.61
N GLU A 85 -10.13 1.78 8.24
CA GLU A 85 -10.84 3.07 8.28
C GLU A 85 -11.06 3.66 6.89
N VAL A 86 -10.21 3.35 5.91
CA VAL A 86 -10.43 3.77 4.52
C VAL A 86 -11.71 3.17 3.93
N PHE A 87 -12.10 1.98 4.38
CA PHE A 87 -13.22 1.21 3.82
C PHE A 87 -14.49 1.24 4.67
N GLN A 88 -14.40 1.63 5.95
CA GLN A 88 -15.42 1.33 6.96
C GLN A 88 -16.86 1.82 6.64
N TRP A 89 -16.99 2.87 5.82
CA TRP A 89 -18.27 3.47 5.44
C TRP A 89 -18.64 3.29 3.96
N LEU A 90 -17.84 2.54 3.20
CA LEU A 90 -18.06 2.33 1.77
C LEU A 90 -19.06 1.20 1.53
N THR A 91 -19.89 1.33 0.50
CA THR A 91 -20.60 0.17 -0.05
C THR A 91 -19.61 -0.77 -0.75
N PRO A 92 -19.96 -2.04 -1.01
CA PRO A 92 -19.08 -2.96 -1.75
C PRO A 92 -18.63 -2.42 -3.11
N GLU A 93 -19.51 -1.73 -3.83
CA GLU A 93 -19.20 -1.11 -5.12
C GLU A 93 -18.20 0.04 -4.97
N GLN A 94 -18.39 0.91 -3.97
CA GLN A 94 -17.46 2.00 -3.68
C GLN A 94 -16.09 1.49 -3.22
N ALA A 95 -16.07 0.43 -2.40
CA ALA A 95 -14.83 -0.20 -1.94
C ALA A 95 -14.03 -0.83 -3.09
N ALA A 96 -14.71 -1.40 -4.10
CA ALA A 96 -14.06 -1.92 -5.30
C ALA A 96 -13.39 -0.81 -6.14
N ASP A 97 -13.98 0.40 -6.13
CA ASP A 97 -13.49 1.56 -6.87
C ASP A 97 -12.60 2.51 -6.02
N VAL A 98 -12.26 2.13 -4.78
CA VAL A 98 -11.53 2.99 -3.81
C VAL A 98 -10.23 3.58 -4.36
N MET A 99 -9.57 2.85 -5.28
CA MET A 99 -8.29 3.25 -5.87
C MET A 99 -8.43 4.30 -6.98
N SER A 100 -9.65 4.61 -7.41
CA SER A 100 -9.95 5.62 -8.43
C SER A 100 -9.95 7.04 -7.86
N ASP A 101 -10.21 7.19 -6.57
CA ASP A 101 -10.06 8.44 -5.83
C ASP A 101 -8.60 8.60 -5.36
N ALA A 102 -7.95 9.72 -5.70
CA ALA A 102 -6.52 9.87 -5.48
C ALA A 102 -6.14 9.88 -4.00
N ASP A 103 -6.96 10.52 -3.16
CA ASP A 103 -6.70 10.64 -1.72
C ASP A 103 -6.88 9.29 -1.02
N SER A 104 -7.98 8.59 -1.30
CA SER A 104 -8.24 7.26 -0.77
C SER A 104 -7.17 6.27 -1.24
N ALA A 105 -6.79 6.32 -2.52
CA ALA A 105 -5.76 5.46 -3.07
C ALA A 105 -4.38 5.73 -2.43
N HIS A 106 -4.07 6.97 -2.07
CA HIS A 106 -2.85 7.29 -1.34
C HIS A 106 -2.87 6.65 0.05
N ARG A 107 -3.95 6.86 0.81
CA ARG A 107 -4.12 6.24 2.13
C ARG A 107 -4.00 4.73 2.10
N VAL A 108 -4.70 4.05 1.18
CA VAL A 108 -4.58 2.58 1.05
C VAL A 108 -3.13 2.14 0.86
N ARG A 109 -2.34 2.85 0.04
CA ARG A 109 -0.93 2.50 -0.20
C ARG A 109 -0.07 2.69 1.04
N ASP A 110 -0.28 3.78 1.76
CA ASP A 110 0.46 4.07 3.00
C ASP A 110 0.13 3.02 4.07
N GLU A 111 -1.15 2.77 4.36
CA GLU A 111 -1.51 1.82 5.42
C GLU A 111 -1.13 0.37 5.07
N VAL A 112 -1.19 -0.02 3.79
CA VAL A 112 -0.67 -1.32 3.36
C VAL A 112 0.85 -1.41 3.58
N ALA A 113 1.58 -0.32 3.30
CA ALA A 113 3.03 -0.28 3.53
C ALA A 113 3.36 -0.35 5.03
N ASP A 114 2.60 0.33 5.88
CA ASP A 114 2.80 0.35 7.33
C ASP A 114 2.46 -0.99 7.98
N VAL A 115 1.35 -1.63 7.59
CA VAL A 115 1.03 -3.02 7.96
C VAL A 115 2.18 -3.95 7.59
N LEU A 116 2.68 -3.86 6.36
CA LEU A 116 3.81 -4.69 5.92
C LEU A 116 5.07 -4.38 6.73
N ALA A 117 5.38 -3.10 6.98
CA ALA A 117 6.57 -2.70 7.72
C ALA A 117 6.59 -3.27 9.15
N TYR A 118 5.48 -3.20 9.88
CA TYR A 118 5.43 -3.77 11.23
C TYR A 118 5.42 -5.29 11.23
N LEU A 119 4.78 -5.95 10.25
CA LEU A 119 4.86 -7.39 10.10
C LEU A 119 6.31 -7.84 9.87
N LEU A 120 7.04 -7.17 8.97
CA LEU A 120 8.44 -7.49 8.68
C LEU A 120 9.38 -7.24 9.86
N GLN A 121 9.14 -6.18 10.63
CA GLN A 121 9.90 -5.92 11.87
C GLN A 121 9.59 -6.96 12.94
N LEU A 122 8.33 -7.37 13.10
CA LEU A 122 7.92 -8.44 14.02
C LEU A 122 8.58 -9.77 13.65
N CYS A 123 8.55 -10.14 12.36
CA CYS A 123 9.24 -11.31 11.83
C CYS A 123 10.75 -11.27 12.10
N THR A 124 11.38 -10.09 11.95
CA THR A 124 12.80 -9.91 12.22
C THR A 124 13.14 -10.18 13.69
N VAL A 125 12.35 -9.65 14.63
CA VAL A 125 12.56 -9.86 16.07
C VAL A 125 12.25 -11.30 16.52
N LEU A 126 11.31 -11.97 15.85
CA LEU A 126 10.94 -13.36 16.13
C LEU A 126 11.73 -14.40 15.32
N GLU A 127 12.66 -13.96 14.47
CA GLU A 127 13.46 -14.83 13.59
C GLU A 127 12.59 -15.71 12.66
N VAL A 128 11.50 -15.15 12.16
CA VAL A 128 10.58 -15.80 11.21
C VAL A 128 10.89 -15.32 9.79
N ASP A 129 11.11 -16.25 8.86
CA ASP A 129 11.10 -15.95 7.42
C ASP A 129 9.64 -15.88 6.93
N PRO A 130 9.13 -14.68 6.57
CA PRO A 130 7.74 -14.52 6.15
C PRO A 130 7.45 -15.18 4.79
N LEU A 131 8.43 -15.27 3.89
CA LEU A 131 8.25 -15.89 2.57
C LEU A 131 8.13 -17.40 2.71
N GLN A 132 9.02 -18.01 3.49
CA GLN A 132 8.94 -19.45 3.79
C GLN A 132 7.66 -19.78 4.55
N ALA A 133 7.32 -19.00 5.58
CA ALA A 133 6.11 -19.23 6.37
C ALA A 133 4.83 -19.17 5.52
N LEU A 134 4.76 -18.23 4.57
CA LEU A 134 3.64 -18.13 3.64
C LEU A 134 3.61 -19.29 2.64
N ALA A 135 4.75 -19.69 2.07
CA ALA A 135 4.84 -20.81 1.14
C ALA A 135 4.31 -22.11 1.78
N GLU A 136 4.81 -22.46 2.97
CA GLU A 136 4.32 -23.63 3.71
C GLU A 136 2.84 -23.52 4.08
N LYS A 137 2.34 -22.30 4.35
CA LYS A 137 0.92 -22.08 4.64
C LYS A 137 0.04 -22.31 3.41
N ILE A 138 0.50 -21.91 2.22
CA ILE A 138 -0.20 -22.15 0.96
C ILE A 138 -0.32 -23.65 0.70
N GLU A 139 0.77 -24.41 0.80
CA GLU A 139 0.75 -25.88 0.63
C GLU A 139 -0.24 -26.58 1.60
N ARG A 140 -0.27 -26.14 2.86
CA ARG A 140 -1.25 -26.62 3.85
C ARG A 140 -2.69 -26.22 3.51
N ASN A 141 -2.90 -25.06 2.89
CA ASN A 141 -4.23 -24.61 2.50
C ASN A 141 -4.74 -25.38 1.27
N GLU A 142 -3.89 -25.64 0.28
CA GLU A 142 -4.24 -26.42 -0.92
C GLU A 142 -4.64 -27.85 -0.57
N SER A 143 -3.93 -28.48 0.38
CA SER A 143 -4.30 -29.81 0.88
C SER A 143 -5.58 -29.80 1.73
N ARG A 144 -5.83 -28.73 2.51
CA ARG A 144 -7.05 -28.60 3.33
C ARG A 144 -8.29 -28.25 2.51
N PHE A 145 -8.12 -27.50 1.41
CA PHE A 145 -9.18 -26.99 0.56
C PHE A 145 -8.87 -27.31 -0.91
N PRO A 146 -9.02 -28.58 -1.33
CA PRO A 146 -8.70 -28.99 -2.70
C PRO A 146 -9.64 -28.31 -3.71
N ALA A 147 -9.12 -28.12 -4.93
CA ALA A 147 -9.93 -27.64 -6.05
C ALA A 147 -11.10 -28.61 -6.35
N PRO A 148 -12.25 -28.10 -6.82
CA PRO A 148 -13.38 -28.93 -7.26
C PRO A 148 -13.03 -29.93 -8.36
#